data_AF-A0A939D9C4-F1
#
_entry.id   AF-A0A939D9C4-F1
#
_cell.length_a   1.000
_cell.length_b   1.000
_cell.length_c   1.000
_cell.angle_alpha   90.00
_cell.angle_beta   90.00
_cell.angle_gamma   90.00
#
_symmetry.space_group_name_H-M   'P 1'
#
loop_
_entity.id
_entity.type
_entity.pdbx_description
1 polymer ?
#
loop_
_entity_poly.entity_id
_entity_poly.type
_entity_poly.pdbx_seq_one_letter_code
_entity_poly.pdbx_strand_id
1 'polypeptide(L)'
;MDLVKAKLIEADMEWKKFLLDKELIVGRAGERYHLVGFDGDMNELCKVAWENKGEEHEYESLKELQMAVQLGNHGFGFAAKEIEILALIKLENTDGKLH
;
A
#
# COMPACT_ATOMS: atom_id res chain seq x y z
N MET A 1 8.57 -12.82 1.54
CA MET A 1 8.15 -11.41 1.66
C MET A 1 7.64 -11.25 3.08
N ASP A 2 8.24 -10.37 3.86
CA ASP A 2 7.78 -10.12 5.22
C ASP A 2 6.61 -9.15 5.16
N LEU A 3 5.48 -9.54 5.75
CA LEU A 3 4.34 -8.66 5.96
C LEU A 3 4.40 -8.09 7.36
N VAL A 4 4.15 -6.79 7.49
CA VAL A 4 4.15 -6.10 8.77
C VAL A 4 2.93 -5.20 8.90
N LYS A 5 2.45 -5.06 10.13
CA LYS A 5 1.56 -3.97 10.52
C LYS A 5 2.40 -2.73 10.75
N ALA A 6 1.97 -1.61 10.20
CA ALA A 6 2.69 -0.35 10.27
C ALA A 6 1.73 0.84 10.37
N LYS A 7 2.28 2.00 10.68
CA LYS A 7 1.64 3.31 10.52
C LYS A 7 2.53 4.21 9.70
N LEU A 8 1.93 5.15 8.97
CA LEU A 8 2.68 6.20 8.32
C LEU A 8 2.98 7.31 9.34
N ILE A 9 4.24 7.73 9.43
CA ILE A 9 4.71 8.78 10.35
C ILE A 9 5.24 10.02 9.62
N GLU A 10 5.52 9.90 8.32
CA GLU A 10 5.93 11.00 7.45
C GLU A 10 5.17 10.89 6.12
N ALA A 11 4.61 11.99 5.62
CA ALA A 11 3.87 12.04 4.37
C ALA A 11 4.31 13.24 3.53
N ASP A 12 5.15 12.99 2.53
CA ASP A 12 5.64 14.00 1.59
C ASP A 12 4.70 14.23 0.38
N MET A 13 3.80 13.27 0.11
CA MET A 13 2.82 13.32 -0.98
C MET A 13 1.40 13.40 -0.44
N GLU A 14 0.52 14.15 -1.13
CA GLU A 14 -0.88 14.33 -0.71
C GLU A 14 -1.63 13.01 -0.56
N TRP A 15 -1.40 12.04 -1.47
CA TRP A 15 -2.02 10.72 -1.35
C TRP A 15 -1.54 9.94 -0.14
N LYS A 16 -0.29 10.15 0.33
CA LYS A 16 0.20 9.53 1.56
C LYS A 16 -0.50 10.10 2.78
N LYS A 17 -0.89 11.38 2.77
CA LYS A 17 -1.62 12.00 3.88
C LYS A 17 -2.97 11.33 4.14
N PHE A 18 -3.60 10.78 3.10
CA PHE A 18 -4.82 9.96 3.25
C PHE A 18 -4.62 8.76 4.20
N LEU A 19 -3.38 8.29 4.38
CA LEU A 19 -3.03 7.10 5.16
C LEU A 19 -2.52 7.39 6.58
N LEU A 20 -2.30 8.65 6.97
CA LEU A 20 -1.64 9.02 8.23
C LEU A 20 -2.31 8.43 9.49
N ASP A 21 -3.63 8.42 9.52
CA ASP A 21 -4.39 7.94 10.69
C ASP A 21 -4.83 6.47 10.58
N LYS A 22 -4.30 5.72 9.60
CA LYS A 22 -4.75 4.37 9.28
C LYS A 22 -3.71 3.32 9.69
N GLU A 23 -4.18 2.15 10.14
CA GLU A 23 -3.32 0.97 10.27
C GLU A 23 -3.06 0.40 8.87
N LEU A 24 -1.78 0.20 8.55
CA LEU A 24 -1.33 -0.32 7.26
C LEU A 24 -0.82 -1.74 7.41
N ILE A 25 -1.08 -2.56 6.40
CA ILE A 25 -0.38 -3.80 6.13
C ILE A 25 0.55 -3.51 4.97
N VAL A 26 1.86 -3.68 5.19
CA VAL A 26 2.87 -3.44 4.17
C VAL A 26 3.77 -4.66 4.00
N GLY A 27 4.17 -4.92 2.76
CA GLY A 27 5.15 -5.93 2.40
C GLY A 27 6.52 -5.30 2.18
N ARG A 28 7.58 -5.92 2.71
CA ARG A 28 8.95 -5.47 2.45
C ARG A 28 9.48 -6.03 1.13
N ALA A 29 9.95 -5.13 0.26
CA ALA A 29 10.67 -5.45 -0.97
C ALA A 29 12.00 -4.69 -0.99
N GLY A 30 13.10 -5.38 -0.65
CA GLY A 30 14.41 -4.74 -0.47
C GLY A 30 14.43 -3.75 0.70
N GLU A 31 14.76 -2.50 0.43
CA GLU A 31 14.79 -1.40 1.40
C GLU A 31 13.48 -0.59 1.45
N ARG A 32 12.49 -0.98 0.64
CA ARG A 32 11.19 -0.30 0.54
C ARG A 32 10.06 -1.15 1.08
N TYR A 33 8.97 -0.47 1.40
CA TYR A 33 7.72 -1.07 1.81
C TYR A 33 6.64 -0.75 0.78
N HIS A 34 5.77 -1.72 0.51
CA HIS A 34 4.65 -1.56 -0.40
C HIS A 34 3.35 -1.82 0.34
N LEU A 35 2.37 -0.94 0.15
CA LEU A 35 1.03 -1.11 0.68
C LEU A 35 0.41 -2.39 0.12
N VAL A 36 -0.04 -3.24 1.03
CA VAL A 36 -0.80 -4.46 0.72
C VAL A 36 -2.26 -4.27 1.10
N GLY A 37 -2.52 -3.57 2.21
CA GLY A 37 -3.88 -3.25 2.64
C GLY A 37 -3.90 -2.25 3.78
N PHE A 38 -5.08 -1.73 4.08
CA PHE A 38 -5.34 -0.83 5.20
C PHE A 38 -6.84 -0.87 5.52
N ASP A 39 -7.23 -0.31 6.67
CA ASP A 39 -8.64 -0.14 7.02
C ASP A 39 -9.24 1.06 6.27
N GLY A 40 -9.69 0.82 5.04
CA GLY A 40 -10.37 1.82 4.20
C GLY A 40 -10.54 1.37 2.75
N ASP A 41 -10.90 2.30 1.86
CA ASP A 41 -11.22 2.00 0.45
C ASP A 41 -10.03 2.27 -0.49
N MET A 42 -9.56 1.21 -1.15
CA MET A 42 -8.49 1.29 -2.14
C MET A 42 -8.88 2.14 -3.36
N ASN A 43 -10.15 2.18 -3.74
CA ASN A 43 -10.62 3.02 -4.85
C ASN A 43 -10.56 4.50 -4.48
N GLU A 44 -10.83 4.84 -3.21
CA GLU A 44 -10.71 6.19 -2.70
C GLU A 44 -9.23 6.62 -2.66
N LEU A 45 -8.33 5.73 -2.21
CA LEU A 45 -6.89 5.97 -2.30
C LEU A 45 -6.45 6.21 -3.75
N CYS A 46 -6.92 5.40 -4.71
CA CYS A 46 -6.62 5.60 -6.12
C CYS A 46 -7.12 6.95 -6.63
N LYS A 47 -8.32 7.37 -6.19
CA LYS A 47 -8.89 8.67 -6.55
C LYS A 47 -8.05 9.82 -6.00
N VAL A 48 -7.68 9.78 -4.72
CA VAL A 48 -6.81 10.80 -4.10
C VAL A 48 -5.45 10.82 -4.79
N ALA A 49 -4.86 9.66 -5.07
CA ALA A 49 -3.60 9.55 -5.80
C ALA A 49 -3.70 10.16 -7.21
N TRP A 50 -4.79 9.87 -7.93
CA TRP A 50 -5.07 10.43 -9.24
C TRP A 50 -5.19 11.96 -9.18
N GLU A 51 -6.07 12.49 -8.35
CA GLU A 51 -6.34 13.93 -8.27
C GLU A 51 -5.12 14.76 -7.85
N ASN A 52 -4.12 14.14 -7.21
CA ASN A 52 -2.90 14.80 -6.75
C ASN A 52 -1.65 14.48 -7.60
N LYS A 53 -1.79 13.77 -8.73
CA LYS A 53 -0.67 13.40 -9.60
C LYS A 53 -0.39 14.45 -10.70
N GLY A 54 -0.44 15.74 -10.39
CA GLY A 54 -0.07 16.81 -11.34
C GLY A 54 -0.63 16.62 -12.77
N GLU A 55 0.18 16.88 -13.80
CA GLU A 55 -0.19 16.68 -15.22
C GLU A 55 0.28 15.34 -15.80
N GLU A 56 1.06 14.54 -15.06
CA GLU A 56 1.68 13.31 -15.56
C GLU A 56 1.10 12.05 -14.90
N HIS A 57 0.18 11.41 -15.64
CA HIS A 57 -0.33 10.10 -15.30
C HIS A 57 0.32 9.01 -16.15
N GLU A 58 0.69 7.91 -15.52
CA GLU A 58 1.18 6.69 -16.21
C GLU A 58 0.03 5.91 -16.87
N TYR A 59 -1.21 6.28 -16.55
CA TYR A 59 -2.44 5.62 -16.98
C TYR A 59 -3.33 6.66 -17.68
N GLU A 60 -4.13 6.22 -18.65
CA GLU A 60 -5.00 7.12 -19.42
C GLU A 60 -6.24 7.54 -18.64
N SER A 61 -6.60 6.80 -17.59
CA SER A 61 -7.74 7.11 -16.72
C SER A 61 -7.59 6.58 -15.29
N LEU A 62 -8.36 7.16 -14.35
CA LEU A 62 -8.49 6.64 -12.98
C LEU A 62 -8.91 5.16 -12.96
N LYS A 63 -9.76 4.75 -13.89
CA LYS A 63 -10.22 3.36 -14.00
C LYS A 63 -9.06 2.41 -14.33
N GLU A 64 -8.16 2.83 -15.22
CA GLU A 64 -6.97 2.03 -15.53
C GLU A 64 -6.02 1.93 -14.35
N LEU A 65 -5.81 3.01 -13.61
CA LEU A 65 -5.06 2.98 -12.35
C LEU A 65 -5.67 1.98 -11.36
N GLN A 66 -7.00 2.06 -11.14
CA GLN A 66 -7.71 1.15 -10.24
C GLN A 66 -7.58 -0.31 -10.68
N MET A 67 -7.71 -0.59 -11.98
CA MET A 67 -7.48 -1.92 -12.54
C MET A 67 -6.04 -2.39 -12.34
N ALA A 68 -5.05 -1.51 -12.56
CA ALA A 68 -3.65 -1.83 -12.36
C ALA A 68 -3.33 -2.15 -10.90
N VAL A 69 -3.87 -1.40 -9.94
CA VAL A 69 -3.76 -1.70 -8.50
C VAL A 69 -4.40 -3.03 -8.17
N GLN A 70 -5.62 -3.30 -8.66
CA GLN A 70 -6.33 -4.56 -8.42
C GLN A 70 -5.57 -5.78 -8.97
N LEU A 71 -4.92 -5.63 -10.11
CA LEU A 71 -4.12 -6.68 -10.75
C LEU A 71 -2.69 -6.79 -10.17
N GLY A 72 -2.31 -5.92 -9.22
CA GLY A 72 -0.98 -5.88 -8.63
C GLY A 72 0.11 -5.31 -9.56
N ASN A 73 -0.28 -4.63 -10.63
CA ASN A 73 0.62 -3.97 -11.59
C ASN A 73 1.01 -2.55 -11.15
N HIS A 74 0.31 -1.99 -10.16
CA HIS A 74 0.67 -0.73 -9.51
C HIS A 74 0.70 -0.90 -8.00
N GLY A 75 1.65 -0.26 -7.34
CA GLY A 75 1.79 -0.34 -5.89
C GLY A 75 2.12 1.01 -5.26
N PHE A 76 1.62 1.22 -4.05
CA PHE A 76 1.91 2.40 -3.24
C PHE A 76 3.12 2.13 -2.35
N GLY A 77 4.24 2.78 -2.67
CA GLY A 77 5.53 2.56 -2.00
C GLY A 77 5.84 3.58 -0.90
N PHE A 78 6.56 3.13 0.12
CA PHE A 78 7.09 3.93 1.22
C PHE A 78 8.58 3.64 1.44
N ALA A 79 9.34 4.68 1.74
CA ALA A 79 10.68 4.55 2.31
C ALA A 79 10.60 4.09 3.77
N ALA A 80 11.64 3.41 4.25
CA ALA A 80 11.67 2.89 5.62
C ALA A 80 11.48 3.99 6.70
N LYS A 81 11.94 5.22 6.43
CA LYS A 81 11.77 6.36 7.34
C LYS A 81 10.34 6.87 7.45
N GLU A 82 9.48 6.56 6.47
CA GLU A 82 8.12 7.07 6.40
C GLU A 82 7.15 6.25 7.24
N ILE A 83 7.54 5.05 7.66
CA ILE A 83 6.67 4.14 8.40
C ILE A 83 7.26 3.77 9.76
N GLU A 84 6.36 3.54 10.72
CA GLU A 84 6.66 2.88 11.99
C GLU A 84 6.12 1.45 11.94
N ILE A 85 6.96 0.46 12.23
CA ILE A 85 6.56 -0.95 12.29
C ILE A 85 5.97 -1.24 13.67
N LEU A 86 4.74 -1.74 13.70
CA LEU A 86 4.01 -2.09 14.91
C LEU A 86 4.12 -3.58 15.25
N ALA A 87 4.05 -4.46 14.23
CA ALA A 87 4.11 -5.90 14.43
C ALA A 87 4.49 -6.65 13.14
N LEU A 88 5.11 -7.82 13.29
CA LEU A 88 5.27 -8.78 12.20
C LEU A 88 3.98 -9.58 12.01
N ILE A 89 3.55 -9.77 10.76
CA ILE A 89 2.42 -10.64 10.41
C ILE A 89 3.00 -12.00 10.02
N LYS A 90 2.78 -13.01 10.87
CA LYS A 90 3.10 -14.39 10.54
C LYS A 90 1.97 -14.97 9.70
N LEU A 91 2.27 -15.37 8.49
CA LEU A 91 1.38 -16.23 7.72
C LEU A 91 1.52 -17.64 8.30
N GLU A 92 0.49 -18.14 8.97
CA GLU A 92 0.44 -19.54 9.36
C GLU A 92 0.10 -20.37 8.12
N ASN A 93 1.00 -21.27 7.70
CA ASN A 93 0.70 -22.24 6.67
C ASN A 93 -0.38 -23.19 7.21
N THR A 94 -1.61 -23.06 6.71
CA THR A 94 -2.63 -24.10 6.85
C THR A 94 -2.42 -25.21 5.82
N ASP A 95 -1.22 -25.79 5.77
CA ASP A 95 -1.00 -27.09 5.10
C ASP A 95 -1.49 -28.22 6.01
N GLY A 96 -2.77 -28.18 6.32
CA GLY A 96 -3.49 -29.25 6.98
C GLY A 96 -4.06 -30.20 5.96
N LYS A 97 -3.22 -31.07 5.37
CA LYS A 97 -3.57 -32.43 4.90
C LYS A 97 -2.36 -33.17 4.33
N LEU A 98 -1.71 -33.94 5.20
CA LEU A 98 -1.08 -35.20 4.82
C LEU A 98 -2.18 -36.28 4.91
N HIS A 99 -2.58 -36.85 3.78
CA HIS A 99 -3.26 -38.14 3.71
C HIS A 99 -2.39 -39.08 2.90
#